data_AF-A0A1B6AT96-F1
#
_entry.id   AF-A0A1B6AT96-F1
#
_cell.length_a   1.000
_cell.length_b   1.000
_cell.length_c   1.000
_cell.angle_alpha   90.00
_cell.angle_beta   90.00
_cell.angle_gamma   90.00
#
_symmetry.space_group_name_H-M   'P 1'
#
loop_
_entity.id
_entity.type
_entity.pdbx_description
1 polymer ?
#
loop_
_entity_poly.entity_id
_entity_poly.type
_entity_poly.pdbx_seq_one_letter_code
_entity_poly.pdbx_strand_id
1 'polypeptide(L)'
;MPTLTQDRLPGLALPHQDIRPTITEQFHDFDAQHPWVYRALEQLVAQRLAVGATRVGMKALFEALRWRHPHGVKGLNNNYTALYARRLLAAHPE
;
A
#
# COMPACT_ATOMS: atom_id res chain seq x y z
N MET A 1 24.13 58.01 7.65
CA MET A 1 23.50 56.96 6.82
C MET A 1 23.46 55.68 7.63
N PRO A 2 22.38 55.37 8.35
CA PRO A 2 22.30 54.14 9.13
C PRO A 2 21.85 52.99 8.23
N THR A 3 22.67 51.94 8.19
CA THR A 3 22.35 50.63 7.60
C THR A 3 21.17 50.03 8.37
N LEU A 4 20.03 49.89 7.69
CA LEU A 4 18.88 49.18 8.20
C LEU A 4 19.26 47.72 8.46
N THR A 5 19.39 47.39 9.74
CA THR A 5 19.12 46.07 10.30
C THR A 5 17.98 45.42 9.54
N GLN A 6 18.28 44.35 8.80
CA GLN A 6 17.28 43.52 8.17
C GLN A 6 16.58 42.72 9.27
N ASP A 7 15.51 43.33 9.77
CA ASP A 7 14.57 42.79 10.73
C ASP A 7 14.03 41.46 10.18
N ARG A 8 14.16 40.39 10.97
CA ARG A 8 13.58 39.08 10.68
C ARG A 8 12.07 39.25 10.58
N LEU A 9 11.52 39.21 9.37
CA LEU A 9 10.07 39.16 9.14
C LEU A 9 9.47 37.93 9.86
N PRO A 10 8.63 38.11 10.90
CA PRO A 10 7.91 37.01 11.50
C PRO A 10 6.68 36.75 10.62
N GLY A 11 6.68 35.64 9.88
CA GLY A 11 5.54 35.33 8.99
C GLY A 11 5.81 34.28 7.92
N LEU A 12 7.07 33.87 7.71
CA LEU A 12 7.43 32.74 6.85
C LEU A 12 7.76 31.51 7.68
N ALA A 13 6.89 31.15 8.62
CA ALA A 13 6.83 29.75 9.03
C ALA A 13 6.25 29.01 7.81
N LEU A 14 7.12 28.43 6.99
CA LEU A 14 6.70 27.41 6.02
C LEU A 14 5.77 26.47 6.79
N PRO A 15 4.54 26.18 6.30
CA PRO A 15 3.68 25.24 6.98
C PRO A 15 4.53 24.00 7.22
N HIS A 16 4.63 23.57 8.48
CA HIS A 16 5.17 22.27 8.84
C HIS A 16 4.55 21.33 7.83
N GLN A 17 5.34 20.83 6.89
CA GLN A 17 4.79 19.92 5.89
C GLN A 17 4.25 18.78 6.73
N ASP A 18 2.94 18.66 6.84
CA ASP A 18 2.31 17.47 7.36
C ASP A 18 2.80 16.37 6.42
N ILE A 19 3.91 15.72 6.76
CA ILE A 19 4.53 14.67 5.95
C ILE A 19 3.60 13.48 6.12
N ARG A 20 2.51 13.49 5.35
CA ARG A 20 1.64 12.33 5.26
C ARG A 20 2.50 11.22 4.66
N PRO A 21 2.50 10.03 5.27
CA PRO A 21 3.29 8.92 4.75
C PRO A 21 2.87 8.65 3.30
N THR A 22 3.85 8.35 2.46
CA THR A 22 3.63 7.94 1.09
C THR A 22 2.80 6.64 1.06
N ILE A 23 2.20 6.36 -0.09
CA ILE A 23 1.39 5.15 -0.23
C ILE A 23 2.18 3.86 -0.03
N THR A 24 3.47 3.89 -0.34
CA THR A 24 4.41 2.78 -0.17
C THR A 24 4.70 2.57 1.32
N GLU A 25 4.97 3.64 2.08
CA GLU A 25 5.16 3.57 3.53
C GLU A 25 3.89 3.05 4.23
N GLN A 26 2.73 3.61 3.89
CA GLN A 26 1.44 3.13 4.41
C GLN A 26 1.20 1.65 4.09
N PHE A 27 1.61 1.20 2.89
CA PHE A 27 1.51 -0.21 2.52
C PHE A 27 2.43 -1.09 3.37
N HIS A 28 3.69 -0.69 3.58
CA HIS A 28 4.63 -1.47 4.41
C HIS A 28 4.14 -1.57 5.85
N ASP A 29 3.63 -0.48 6.41
CA ASP A 29 3.04 -0.47 7.75
C ASP A 29 1.81 -1.38 7.83
N PHE A 30 0.92 -1.30 6.82
CA PHE A 30 -0.26 -2.15 6.74
C PHE A 30 0.11 -3.63 6.62
N ASP A 31 1.08 -3.96 5.77
CA ASP A 31 1.50 -5.33 5.51
C ASP A 31 2.21 -5.96 6.71
N ALA A 32 3.04 -5.18 7.42
CA ALA A 32 3.68 -5.61 8.66
C ALA A 32 2.66 -5.94 9.75
N GLN A 33 1.56 -5.19 9.82
CA GLN A 33 0.46 -5.45 10.75
C GLN A 33 -0.45 -6.61 10.31
N HIS A 34 -0.49 -6.92 9.01
CA HIS A 34 -1.37 -7.94 8.44
C HIS A 34 -0.61 -8.93 7.53
N PRO A 35 0.43 -9.63 8.02
CA PRO A 35 1.26 -10.52 7.19
C PRO A 35 0.46 -11.67 6.57
N TRP A 36 -0.66 -12.02 7.18
CA TRP A 36 -1.59 -13.03 6.71
C TRP A 36 -2.28 -12.65 5.39
N VAL A 37 -2.45 -11.36 5.08
CA VAL A 37 -3.06 -10.89 3.83
C VAL A 37 -2.23 -11.36 2.64
N TYR A 38 -0.91 -11.18 2.70
CA TYR A 38 0.00 -11.67 1.66
C TYR A 38 -0.14 -13.18 1.45
N ARG A 39 -0.13 -13.97 2.54
CA ARG A 39 -0.28 -15.43 2.47
C ARG A 39 -1.62 -15.86 1.88
N ALA A 40 -2.70 -15.18 2.22
CA ALA A 40 -4.02 -15.47 1.66
C ALA A 40 -4.08 -15.14 0.16
N LEU A 41 -3.41 -14.07 -0.28
CA LEU A 41 -3.30 -13.72 -1.69
C LEU A 41 -2.47 -14.77 -2.47
N GLU A 42 -1.34 -15.22 -1.92
CA GLU A 42 -0.55 -16.31 -2.51
C GLU A 42 -1.38 -17.59 -2.68
N GLN A 43 -2.12 -17.99 -1.65
CA GLN A 43 -3.00 -19.15 -1.71
C GLN A 43 -4.09 -19.01 -2.78
N LEU A 44 -4.68 -17.82 -2.90
CA LEU A 44 -5.68 -17.54 -3.92
C LEU A 44 -5.09 -17.60 -5.34
N VAL A 45 -3.87 -17.10 -5.54
CA VAL A 45 -3.14 -17.24 -6.81
C VAL A 45 -2.94 -18.71 -7.14
N ALA A 46 -2.38 -19.49 -6.21
CA ALA A 46 -2.14 -20.92 -6.42
C ALA A 46 -3.44 -21.68 -6.75
N GLN A 47 -4.55 -21.37 -6.08
CA GLN A 47 -5.86 -21.95 -6.37
C GLN A 47 -6.34 -21.61 -7.78
N ARG A 48 -6.12 -20.39 -8.26
CA ARG A 48 -6.50 -19.98 -9.62
C ARG A 48 -5.64 -20.68 -10.68
N LEU A 49 -4.34 -20.80 -10.44
CA LEU A 49 -3.43 -21.50 -11.35
C LEU A 49 -3.76 -23.00 -11.41
N ALA A 50 -4.09 -23.62 -10.28
CA ALA A 50 -4.46 -25.04 -10.21
C ALA A 50 -5.72 -25.39 -11.02
N VAL A 51 -6.64 -24.44 -11.22
CA VAL A 51 -7.82 -24.61 -12.07
C VAL A 51 -7.59 -24.20 -13.53
N GLY A 52 -6.33 -23.94 -13.92
CA GLY A 52 -5.94 -23.63 -15.29
C GLY A 52 -6.05 -22.15 -15.68
N ALA A 53 -6.15 -21.23 -14.72
CA ALA A 53 -6.12 -19.81 -15.04
C ALA A 53 -4.74 -19.42 -15.59
N THR A 54 -4.70 -18.80 -16.76
CA THR A 54 -3.46 -18.28 -17.37
C THR A 54 -3.13 -16.86 -16.93
N ARG A 55 -4.11 -16.14 -16.37
CA ARG A 55 -3.98 -14.77 -15.87
C ARG A 55 -4.79 -14.59 -14.60
N VAL A 56 -4.18 -13.97 -13.59
CA VAL A 56 -4.83 -13.71 -12.30
C VAL A 56 -4.78 -12.21 -11.98
N GLY A 57 -5.96 -11.58 -11.90
CA GLY A 57 -6.07 -10.15 -11.64
C GLY A 57 -6.01 -9.84 -10.13
N MET A 58 -5.15 -8.90 -9.72
CA MET A 58 -4.98 -8.55 -8.32
C MET A 58 -6.27 -8.01 -7.66
N LYS A 59 -7.05 -7.22 -8.41
CA LYS A 59 -8.34 -6.70 -7.93
C LYS A 59 -9.33 -7.83 -7.61
N ALA A 60 -9.41 -8.84 -8.50
CA ALA A 60 -10.28 -10.00 -8.29
C ALA A 60 -9.86 -10.83 -7.06
N LEU A 61 -8.56 -10.93 -6.79
CA LEU A 61 -8.05 -11.58 -5.58
C LEU A 61 -8.41 -10.78 -4.31
N PHE A 62 -8.31 -9.45 -4.35
CA PHE A 62 -8.76 -8.59 -3.25
C PHE A 62 -10.26 -8.74 -2.97
N GLU A 63 -11.08 -8.82 -4.02
CA GLU A 63 -12.51 -9.06 -3.90
C GLU A 63 -12.78 -10.45 -3.30
N ALA A 64 -12.10 -11.49 -3.80
CA ALA A 64 -12.20 -12.84 -3.24
C ALA A 64 -11.77 -12.90 -1.76
N LEU A 65 -10.72 -12.17 -1.38
CA LEU A 65 -10.26 -12.08 0.00
C LEU A 65 -11.32 -11.41 0.89
N ARG A 66 -11.94 -10.31 0.43
CA ARG A 66 -13.04 -9.66 1.15
C ARG A 66 -14.26 -10.56 1.32
N TRP A 67 -14.61 -11.35 0.31
CA TRP A 67 -15.69 -12.33 0.43
C TRP A 67 -15.40 -13.43 1.45
N ARG A 68 -14.15 -13.88 1.57
CA ARG A 68 -13.74 -14.89 2.56
C ARG A 68 -13.72 -14.37 4.00
N HIS A 69 -13.56 -13.07 4.17
CA HIS A 69 -13.52 -12.41 5.47
C HIS A 69 -14.63 -11.36 5.53
N PRO A 70 -15.87 -11.73 5.93
CA PRO A 70 -17.02 -10.82 5.89
C PRO A 70 -16.86 -9.58 6.79
N HIS A 71 -15.99 -9.63 7.81
CA HIS A 71 -15.61 -8.46 8.60
C HIS A 71 -14.57 -7.56 7.91
N GLY A 72 -14.11 -7.95 6.73
CA GLY A 72 -13.06 -7.29 5.97
C GLY A 72 -11.70 -7.33 6.67
N VAL A 73 -10.69 -6.83 5.97
CA VAL A 73 -9.42 -6.44 6.59
C VAL A 73 -9.45 -4.94 6.76
N LYS A 74 -9.51 -4.48 8.01
CA LYS A 74 -9.53 -3.05 8.31
C LYS A 74 -8.28 -2.41 7.71
N GLY A 75 -8.47 -1.42 6.84
CA GLY A 75 -7.36 -0.73 6.17
C GLY A 75 -6.88 -1.35 4.84
N LEU A 76 -7.51 -2.43 4.34
CA LEU A 76 -7.16 -2.98 3.02
C LEU A 76 -7.62 -2.06 1.89
N ASN A 77 -6.71 -1.17 1.50
CA ASN A 77 -6.90 -0.15 0.49
C ASN A 77 -6.68 -0.71 -0.92
N ASN A 78 -7.56 -0.36 -1.87
CA ASN A 78 -7.41 -0.73 -3.27
C ASN A 78 -6.11 -0.20 -3.89
N ASN A 79 -5.56 0.89 -3.37
CA ASN A 79 -4.29 1.44 -3.83
C ASN A 79 -3.09 0.50 -3.58
N TYR A 80 -3.23 -0.46 -2.66
CA TYR A 80 -2.19 -1.46 -2.38
C TYR A 80 -2.14 -2.59 -3.41
N THR A 81 -3.12 -2.68 -4.31
CA THR A 81 -3.18 -3.76 -5.31
C THR A 81 -1.90 -3.82 -6.17
N ALA A 82 -1.46 -2.69 -6.72
CA ALA A 82 -0.24 -2.67 -7.53
C ALA A 82 1.02 -3.08 -6.73
N LEU A 83 1.09 -2.73 -5.45
CA LEU A 83 2.22 -3.07 -4.57
C LEU A 83 2.23 -4.56 -4.21
N TYR A 84 1.07 -5.14 -3.90
CA TYR A 84 0.94 -6.59 -3.72
C TYR A 84 1.25 -7.37 -5.00
N ALA A 85 0.81 -6.91 -6.17
CA ALA A 85 1.11 -7.55 -7.44
C ALA A 85 2.62 -7.58 -7.70
N ARG A 86 3.33 -6.46 -7.50
CA ARG A 86 4.79 -6.38 -7.63
C ARG A 86 5.48 -7.31 -6.64
N ARG A 87 5.02 -7.38 -5.40
CA ARG A 87 5.59 -8.27 -4.38
C ARG A 87 5.39 -9.75 -4.73
N LEU A 88 4.22 -10.12 -5.25
CA LEU A 88 3.95 -11.50 -5.71
C LEU A 88 4.87 -11.88 -6.87
N LEU A 89 4.99 -11.03 -7.89
CA LEU A 89 5.89 -11.26 -9.02
C LEU A 89 7.37 -11.31 -8.61
N ALA A 90 7.78 -10.49 -7.64
CA ALA A 90 9.14 -10.52 -7.11
C ALA A 90 9.44 -11.81 -6.32
N ALA A 91 8.43 -12.42 -5.72
CA ALA A 91 8.57 -13.67 -4.98
C ALA A 91 8.46 -14.92 -5.87
N HIS A 92 7.76 -14.81 -7.00
CA HIS A 92 7.48 -15.89 -7.97
C HIS A 92 7.82 -15.38 -9.40
N PRO A 93 9.10 -15.34 -9.78
CA PRO A 93 9.55 -14.76 -11.05
C PRO A 93 9.39 -15.70 -12.27
N GLU A 94 9.01 -16.96 -12.07
CA GLU A 94 8.79 -17.95 -13.15
C GLU A 94 7.62 -17.63 -14.10
#